data_AF-A0A176YXR9-F1
#
_entry.id   AF-A0A176YXR9-F1
#
_cell.length_a   1.000
_cell.length_b   1.000
_cell.length_c   1.000
_cell.angle_alpha   90.00
_cell.angle_beta   90.00
_cell.angle_gamma   90.00
#
_symmetry.space_group_name_H-M   'P 1'
#
loop_
_entity.id
_entity.type
_entity.pdbx_description
1 polymer ?
#
loop_
_entity_poly.entity_id
_entity_poly.type
_entity_poly.pdbx_seq_one_letter_code
_entity_poly.pdbx_strand_id
1 'polypeptide(L)' 'MIASDAGSGSMTNDLKELIERARQIEMTPDQLGEQRRSFAYGNTHIENDRITREMVAALDKKLHSGE' A
#
# COMPACT_ATOMS: atom_id res chain seq x y z
N MET A 1 31.56 -22.92 -7.60
CA MET A 1 30.95 -21.94 -6.67
C MET A 1 29.98 -21.12 -7.51
N ILE A 2 28.69 -21.46 -7.42
CA ILE A 2 27.62 -20.89 -8.24
C ILE A 2 27.23 -19.57 -7.59
N ALA A 3 27.62 -18.45 -8.22
CA ALA A 3 27.21 -17.12 -7.76
C ALA A 3 25.73 -16.92 -8.09
N SER A 4 24.94 -16.82 -7.02
CA SER A 4 23.61 -16.20 -6.90
C SER A 4 23.12 -15.40 -8.11
N ASP A 5 22.33 -16.07 -8.95
CA ASP A 5 21.37 -15.43 -9.83
C ASP A 5 20.13 -15.06 -9.01
N ALA A 6 20.15 -13.85 -8.45
CA ALA A 6 18.97 -13.21 -7.90
C ALA A 6 18.84 -11.84 -8.58
N GLY A 7 18.26 -11.83 -9.77
CA GLY A 7 17.54 -10.69 -10.36
C GLY A 7 18.23 -9.33 -10.28
N SER A 8 19.29 -9.12 -11.06
CA SER A 8 19.80 -7.77 -11.34
C SER A 8 19.20 -7.25 -12.65
N GLY A 9 17.91 -6.89 -12.61
CA GLY A 9 17.40 -5.89 -13.54
C GLY A 9 17.98 -4.54 -13.13
N SER A 10 19.02 -4.07 -13.81
CA SER A 10 19.66 -2.79 -13.49
C SER A 10 18.61 -1.66 -13.45
N MET A 11 18.36 -1.09 -12.27
CA MET A 11 17.49 0.08 -12.10
C MET A 11 18.01 1.23 -12.96
N THR A 12 17.19 1.68 -13.91
CA THR A 12 17.53 2.83 -14.76
C THR A 12 17.70 4.08 -13.91
N ASN A 13 18.51 5.04 -14.38
CA ASN A 13 18.67 6.31 -13.68
C ASN A 13 17.34 7.07 -13.59
N ASP A 14 16.50 6.99 -14.63
CA ASP A 14 15.17 7.58 -14.65
C ASP A 14 14.27 6.99 -13.53
N LEU A 15 14.30 5.67 -13.34
CA LEU A 15 13.51 5.02 -12.28
C LEU A 15 14.02 5.40 -10.89
N LYS A 16 15.34 5.51 -10.71
CA LYS A 16 15.92 6.01 -9.45
C LYS A 16 15.46 7.44 -9.16
N GLU A 17 15.49 8.32 -10.16
CA GLU A 17 15.05 9.70 -10.02
C GLU A 17 13.58 9.80 -9.63
N LEU A 18 12.71 9.01 -10.26
CA LEU A 18 11.28 8.96 -9.93
C LEU A 18 11.05 8.46 -8.50
N ILE A 19 11.79 7.43 -8.06
CA ILE A 19 11.71 6.93 -6.68
C ILE A 19 12.12 8.01 -5.69
N GLU A 20 13.25 8.69 -5.93
CA GLU A 20 13.73 9.74 -5.01
C GLU A 20 12.76 10.93 -4.93
N ARG A 21 12.13 11.32 -6.04
CA ARG A 21 11.06 12.32 -6.03
C ARG A 21 9.84 11.85 -5.25
N ALA A 22 9.40 10.61 -5.46
CA ALA A 22 8.24 10.05 -4.78
C ALA A 22 8.44 9.96 -3.25
N ARG A 23 9.66 9.66 -2.79
CA ARG A 23 10.01 9.61 -1.36
C ARG A 23 9.80 10.93 -0.62
N GLN A 24 9.87 12.07 -1.31
CA GLN A 24 9.68 13.40 -0.70
C GLN A 24 8.20 13.78 -0.57
N ILE A 25 7.28 12.97 -1.10
CA ILE A 25 5.85 13.27 -1.05
C ILE A 25 5.28 12.79 0.29
N GLU A 26 4.87 13.74 1.13
CA GLU A 26 4.11 13.43 2.35
C GLU A 26 2.62 13.30 2.03
N MET A 27 2.03 12.16 2.39
CA MET A 27 0.59 11.96 2.28
C MET A 27 -0.13 12.66 3.42
N THR A 28 -1.22 13.35 3.09
CA THR A 28 -2.16 13.89 4.07
C THR A 28 -2.79 12.77 4.90
N PRO A 29 -3.31 13.06 6.12
CA PRO A 29 -4.01 12.06 6.93
C PRO A 29 -5.14 11.34 6.20
N ASP A 30 -5.90 12.06 5.37
CA ASP A 30 -7.00 11.49 4.57
C ASP A 30 -6.49 10.52 3.49
N GLN A 31 -5.39 10.88 2.82
CA GLN A 31 -4.74 10.02 1.82
C GLN A 31 -4.17 8.75 2.48
N LEU A 32 -3.53 8.87 3.65
CA LEU A 32 -3.07 7.72 4.42
C LEU A 32 -4.24 6.82 4.84
N GLY A 33 -5.37 7.42 5.22
CA GLY A 33 -6.61 6.69 5.52
C GLY A 33 -7.12 5.90 4.32
N GLU A 34 -7.20 6.55 3.16
CA GLU A 34 -7.65 5.90 1.93
C GLU A 34 -6.70 4.79 1.48
N GLN A 35 -5.40 5.02 1.54
CA GLN A 35 -4.39 4.01 1.22
C GLN A 35 -4.56 2.78 2.12
N ARG A 36 -4.64 2.97 3.44
CA ARG A 36 -4.82 1.88 4.41
C ARG A 36 -6.09 1.07 4.15
N ARG A 37 -7.24 1.74 3.90
CA ARG A 37 -8.51 1.06 3.58
C ARG A 37 -8.41 0.29 2.26
N SER A 38 -7.78 0.87 1.24
CA SER A 38 -7.58 0.21 -0.04
C SER A 38 -6.72 -1.04 0.08
N PHE A 39 -5.64 -1.01 0.87
CA PHE A 39 -4.83 -2.20 1.16
C PHE A 39 -5.62 -3.26 1.93
N ALA A 40 -6.32 -2.86 3.00
CA ALA A 40 -7.10 -3.79 3.80
C ALA A 40 -8.18 -4.48 2.96
N TYR A 41 -8.93 -3.73 2.15
CA TYR A 41 -9.92 -4.30 1.24
C TYR A 41 -9.26 -5.19 0.18
N GLY A 42 -8.20 -4.72 -0.48
CA GLY A 42 -7.51 -5.51 -1.51
C GLY A 42 -7.05 -6.86 -0.99
N ASN A 43 -6.39 -6.89 0.17
CA ASN A 43 -5.88 -8.12 0.76
C ASN A 43 -6.99 -9.08 1.21
N THR A 44 -8.10 -8.55 1.72
CA THR A 44 -9.16 -9.37 2.33
C THR A 44 -10.24 -9.80 1.34
N HIS A 45 -10.55 -8.96 0.36
CA HIS A 45 -11.56 -9.26 -0.65
C HIS A 45 -11.11 -10.37 -1.60
N ILE A 46 -9.81 -10.43 -1.94
CA ILE A 46 -9.24 -11.51 -2.76
C ILE A 46 -9.54 -12.90 -2.14
N GLU A 47 -9.50 -13.00 -0.81
CA GLU A 47 -9.73 -14.25 -0.07
C GLU A 47 -11.21 -14.48 0.28
N ASN A 48 -12.01 -13.40 0.33
CA ASN A 48 -13.40 -13.45 0.73
C ASN A 48 -14.21 -12.31 0.12
N ASP A 49 -14.90 -12.61 -0.98
CA ASP A 49 -15.76 -11.67 -1.71
C ASP A 49 -16.89 -11.06 -0.86
N ARG A 50 -17.26 -11.69 0.26
CA ARG A 50 -18.25 -11.10 1.18
C ARG A 50 -17.71 -9.87 1.89
N ILE A 51 -16.40 -9.69 1.97
CA ILE A 51 -15.78 -8.51 2.56
C ILE A 51 -15.95 -7.33 1.60
N THR A 52 -16.67 -6.29 2.00
CA THR A 52 -16.94 -5.11 1.19
C THR A 52 -16.12 -3.90 1.63
N ARG A 53 -16.03 -2.90 0.75
CA ARG A 53 -15.33 -1.63 1.02
C ARG A 53 -15.97 -0.87 2.18
N GLU A 54 -17.29 -0.95 2.30
CA GLU A 54 -18.07 -0.28 3.35
C GLU A 54 -17.76 -0.88 4.71
N MET A 55 -17.61 -2.21 4.80
CA MET A 55 -17.22 -2.86 6.05
C MET A 55 -15.81 -2.47 6.51
N VAL A 56 -14.86 -2.40 5.58
CA VAL A 56 -13.50 -1.92 5.87
C VAL A 56 -13.51 -0.46 6.31
N ALA A 57 -14.30 0.40 5.65
CA ALA A 57 -14.43 1.81 6.03
C ALA A 57 -15.08 1.99 7.40
N ALA A 58 -16.12 1.20 7.73
CA ALA A 58 -16.76 1.24 9.03
C ALA A 58 -15.81 0.81 10.16
N LEU A 59 -15.01 -0.23 9.93
CA LEU A 59 -14.02 -0.69 10.90
C LEU A 59 -12.88 0.32 11.07
N ASP A 60 -12.38 0.88 9.97
CA ASP A 60 -11.35 1.94 10.00
C ASP A 60 -11.83 3.13 10.84
N LYS A 61 -13.08 3.57 10.64
CA LYS A 61 -13.69 4.61 11.47
C LYS A 61 -13.72 4.23 12.95
N LYS A 62 -14.17 3.01 13.29
CA LYS A 62 -14.26 2.54 14.67
C LYS A 62 -12.91 2.58 15.38
N LEU A 63 -11.85 2.12 14.72
CA LEU A 63 -10.49 2.09 15.28
C LEU A 63 -9.94 3.49 15.58
N HIS A 64 -10.40 4.52 14.86
CA HIS A 64 -9.96 5.91 15.03
C HIS A 64 -10.93 6.74 15.89
N SER A 65 -12.13 6.24 16.20
CA SER A 65 -13.08 6.90 17.10
C SER A 65 -12.88 6.59 18.59
N GLY A 66 -11.94 5.70 18.94
CA GLY A 66 -11.58 5.42 20.33
C GLY A 66 -12.58 4.59 21.14
N GLU A 67 -13.42 3.79 20.48
CA GLU A 67 -14.41 2.87 21.10
C GLU A 67 -14.04 1.39 20.99
#